data_AF-A0A3S0C6A6-F1
#
_entry.id   AF-A0A3S0C6A6-F1
#
_cell.length_a   1.000
_cell.length_b   1.000
_cell.length_c   1.000
_cell.angle_alpha   90.00
_cell.angle_beta   90.00
_cell.angle_gamma   90.00
#
_symmetry.space_group_name_H-M   'P 1'
#
loop_
_entity.id
_entity.type
_entity.pdbx_description
1 polymer ?
#
loop_
_entity_poly.entity_id
_entity_poly.type
_entity_poly.pdbx_seq_one_letter_code
_entity_poly.pdbx_strand_id
1 'polypeptide(L)' 'MTFRKKVYNSLEELQIDLDLWMRKYNEFRPHSGKHCYGKTPMQTFLDAKHIAQEKRCDMLMEKSDSFDEVTTLMKTVS' A
#
# COMPACT_ATOMS: atom_id res chain seq x y z
N MET A 1 17.45 15.69 11.74
CA MET A 1 18.05 14.77 10.76
C MET A 1 19.25 14.09 11.40
N THR A 2 19.29 12.76 11.45
CA THR A 2 20.39 11.99 12.05
C THR A 2 21.16 11.28 10.95
N PHE A 3 22.45 11.55 10.86
CA PHE A 3 23.37 10.77 10.02
C PHE A 3 23.80 9.50 10.78
N ARG A 4 23.88 8.37 10.07
CA ARG A 4 24.43 7.14 10.65
C ARG A 4 25.91 7.36 10.97
N LYS A 5 26.30 7.04 12.21
CA LYS A 5 27.68 7.16 12.70
C LYS A 5 28.53 5.91 12.46
N LYS A 6 27.90 4.79 12.08
CA LYS A 6 28.57 3.51 11.84
C LYS A 6 29.25 3.53 10.46
N VAL A 7 30.53 3.19 10.42
CA VAL A 7 31.29 2.94 9.19
C VAL A 7 31.20 1.44 8.91
N TYR A 8 30.82 1.08 7.67
CA TYR A 8 30.68 -0.31 7.23
C TYR A 8 31.93 -0.74 6.49
N ASN A 9 32.42 -1.95 6.76
CA ASN A 9 33.63 -2.49 6.14
C ASN A 9 33.33 -3.32 4.89
N SER A 10 32.06 -3.65 4.64
CA SER A 10 31.61 -4.34 3.44
C SER A 10 30.17 -3.97 3.07
N LEU A 11 29.76 -4.29 1.84
CA LEU A 11 28.39 -4.06 1.37
C LEU A 11 27.40 -4.99 2.08
N GLU A 12 27.81 -6.22 2.39
CA GLU A 12 27.00 -7.22 3.08
C GLU A 12 26.64 -6.74 4.50
N GLU A 13 27.59 -6.13 5.20
CA GLU A 13 27.36 -5.57 6.53
C GLU A 13 26.31 -4.44 6.49
N LEU A 14 26.38 -3.58 5.46
CA LEU A 14 25.41 -2.52 5.25
C LEU A 14 24.02 -3.10 4.93
N GLN A 15 23.94 -4.13 4.09
CA GLN A 15 22.68 -4.75 3.69
C GLN A 15 21.96 -5.37 4.88
N ILE A 16 22.67 -6.14 5.71
CA ILE A 16 22.10 -6.76 6.92
C ILE A 16 21.50 -5.70 7.85
N ASP A 17 22.23 -4.62 8.07
CA ASP A 17 21.81 -3.55 8.99
C ASP A 17 20.64 -2.73 8.41
N LEU A 18 20.55 -2.60 7.08
CA LEU A 18 19.40 -2.03 6.37
C LEU A 18 18.17 -2.92 6.48
N ASP A 19 18.30 -4.22 6.21
CA ASP A 19 17.20 -5.17 6.25
C ASP A 19 16.60 -5.25 7.66
N LEU A 20 17.46 -5.30 8.68
CA LEU A 20 17.04 -5.28 10.08
C LEU A 20 16.30 -3.97 10.42
N TRP A 21 16.83 -2.83 9.95
CA TRP A 21 16.20 -1.53 10.19
C TRP A 21 14.83 -1.43 9.52
N MET A 22 14.71 -1.86 8.26
CA MET A 22 13.46 -1.89 7.51
C MET A 22 12.42 -2.77 8.20
N ARG A 23 12.80 -3.98 8.62
CA ARG A 23 11.92 -4.87 9.37
C ARG A 23 11.44 -4.23 10.67
N LYS A 24 12.36 -3.65 11.45
CA LYS A 24 12.04 -2.96 12.70
C LYS A 24 11.04 -1.83 12.48
N TYR A 25 11.28 -1.01 11.45
CA TYR A 25 10.40 0.12 11.13
C TYR A 25 9.02 -0.37 10.70
N ASN A 26 8.94 -1.29 9.74
CA ASN A 26 7.69 -1.73 9.14
C ASN A 26 6.81 -2.55 10.10
N GLU A 27 7.42 -3.40 10.93
CA GLU A 27 6.69 -4.38 11.73
C GLU A 27 6.50 -3.99 13.20
N PHE A 28 7.37 -3.16 13.77
CA PHE A 28 7.38 -2.94 15.23
C PHE A 28 7.16 -1.50 15.67
N ARG A 29 7.24 -0.53 14.77
CA ARG A 29 6.99 0.86 15.13
C ARG A 29 5.49 1.16 15.04
N PRO A 30 4.76 1.35 16.16
CA PRO A 30 3.40 1.89 16.09
C PRO A 30 3.45 3.32 15.57
N HIS A 31 2.70 3.62 14.51
CA HIS A 31 2.59 4.98 14.00
C HIS A 31 1.59 5.78 14.86
N SER A 32 2.07 6.87 15.48
CA SER A 32 1.26 7.81 16.27
C SER A 32 0.41 8.76 15.41
N GLY A 33 0.21 8.47 14.12
CA GLY A 33 -0.59 9.31 13.22
C GLY A 33 -2.06 9.25 13.58
N LYS A 34 -2.77 10.40 13.47
CA LYS A 34 -4.20 10.54 13.81
C LYS A 34 -5.09 9.46 13.18
N HIS A 35 -4.74 8.99 11.99
CA HIS A 35 -5.50 7.99 11.22
C HIS A 35 -4.81 6.62 11.16
N CYS A 36 -3.67 6.45 11.83
CA CYS A 36 -2.96 5.17 11.88
C CYS A 36 -3.39 4.33 13.09
N TYR A 37 -4.10 4.91 14.08
CA TYR A 37 -4.70 4.20 15.21
C TYR A 37 -3.73 3.27 15.98
N GLY A 38 -2.44 3.64 16.06
CA GLY A 38 -1.40 2.82 16.69
C GLY A 38 -0.96 1.60 15.88
N LYS A 39 -1.49 1.39 14.67
CA LYS A 39 -1.06 0.34 13.75
C LYS A 39 0.35 0.56 13.27
N THR A 40 1.01 -0.52 12.89
CA THR A 40 2.33 -0.49 12.27
C THR A 40 2.22 -0.01 10.82
N PRO A 41 3.30 0.49 10.21
CA PRO A 41 3.30 0.82 8.78
C PRO A 41 2.81 -0.34 7.91
N MET A 42 3.25 -1.57 8.21
CA MET A 42 2.87 -2.75 7.44
C MET A 42 1.37 -3.06 7.57
N GLN A 43 0.81 -2.98 8.77
CA GLN A 43 -0.63 -3.16 8.98
C GLN A 43 -1.44 -2.10 8.22
N THR A 44 -1.03 -0.83 8.32
CA THR A 44 -1.71 0.27 7.60
C THR A 44 -1.67 0.07 6.09
N PHE A 45 -0.53 -0.37 5.55
CA PHE A 45 -0.38 -0.64 4.13
C PHE A 45 -1.29 -1.77 3.65
N LEU A 46 -1.35 -2.88 4.39
CA LEU A 46 -2.21 -4.01 4.06
C LEU A 46 -3.69 -3.62 4.15
N ASP A 47 -4.06 -2.88 5.18
CA ASP A 47 -5.43 -2.39 5.36
C ASP A 47 -5.84 -1.47 4.20
N ALA A 48 -4.94 -0.61 3.70
CA ALA A 48 -5.23 0.29 2.59
C ALA A 48 -5.24 -0.39 1.21
N LYS A 49 -4.79 -1.65 1.10
CA LYS A 49 -4.65 -2.36 -0.18
C LYS A 49 -5.96 -2.40 -0.98
N HIS A 50 -7.07 -2.75 -0.33
CA HIS A 50 -8.37 -2.83 -1.00
C HIS A 50 -8.85 -1.46 -1.52
N ILE A 51 -8.61 -0.38 -0.76
CA ILE A 51 -8.94 0.99 -1.15
C ILE A 51 -8.18 1.38 -2.41
N ALA A 52 -6.89 1.04 -2.48
CA ALA A 52 -6.07 1.31 -3.66
C ALA A 52 -6.53 0.50 -4.88
N GLN A 53 -6.97 -0.74 -4.67
CA GLN A 53 -7.52 -1.58 -5.75
C GLN A 53 -8.86 -1.05 -6.27
N GLU A 54 -9.75 -0.62 -5.38
CA GLU A 54 -11.07 -0.06 -5.73
C GLU A 54 -10.93 1.27 -6.50
N LYS A 55 -9.95 2.10 -6.12
CA LYS A 55 -9.70 3.40 -6.74
C LYS A 55 -8.77 3.34 -7.96
N ARG A 56 -8.45 2.15 -8.45
CA ARG A 56 -7.61 2.00 -9.63
C ARG A 56 -8.40 2.44 -10.87
N CYS A 57 -8.03 3.59 -11.44
CA CYS A 57 -8.70 4.17 -12.61
C CYS A 57 -8.86 3.19 -13.78
N ASP A 58 -7.87 2.33 -14.04
CA ASP A 58 -7.93 1.33 -15.09
C ASP A 58 -9.13 0.37 -14.95
N MET A 59 -9.51 0.01 -13.71
CA MET A 59 -10.63 -0.90 -13.44
C MET A 59 -11.99 -0.20 -13.44
N LEU A 60 -11.99 1.14 -13.34
CA LEU A 60 -13.22 1.93 -13.41
C LEU A 60 -13.72 2.07 -14.86
N MET A 61 -12.81 2.05 -15.84
CA MET A 61 -13.16 2.13 -17.26
C MET A 61 -13.79 0.83 -17.79
N GLU A 62 -13.35 -0.35 -17.33
CA GLU A 62 -14.01 -1.61 -17.72
C GLU A 62 -15.46 -1.73 -17.18
N LYS A 63 -15.74 -1.06 -16.06
CA LYS A 63 -17.05 -1.12 -15.39
C LYS A 63 -18.08 -0.16 -16.02
N SER A 64 -17.65 0.93 -16.63
CA SER A 64 -18.54 1.80 -17.42
C SER A 64 -19.06 1.09 -18.66
N ASP A 65 -18.17 0.40 -19.37
CA ASP A 65 -18.49 -0.22 -20.66
C ASP A 65 -19.48 -1.40 -20.49
N SER A 66 -19.35 -2.17 -19.40
CA SER A 66 -20.25 -3.29 -19.08
C SER A 66 -21.63 -2.84 -18.57
N PHE A 67 -21.71 -1.71 -17.86
CA PHE A 67 -22.98 -1.18 -17.34
C PHE A 67 -23.87 -0.64 -18.46
N ASP A 68 -23.26 -0.02 -19.48
CA ASP A 68 -23.98 0.52 -20.64
C ASP A 68 -24.57 -0.59 -21.52
N GLU A 69 -23.91 -1.74 -21.63
CA GLU A 69 -24.39 -2.88 -22.41
C GLU A 69 -25.63 -3.54 -21.76
N VAL A 70 -25.60 -3.78 -20.44
CA VAL A 70 -26.73 -4.34 -19.69
C VAL A 70 -27.93 -3.39 -19.68
N THR A 71 -27.68 -2.09 -19.55
CA THR A 71 -28.73 -1.06 -19.55
C THR A 71 -29.37 -0.92 -20.94
N THR A 72 -28.61 -1.13 -22.02
CA THR A 72 -29.13 -1.13 -23.39
C THR A 72 -30.00 -2.36 -23.67
N LEU A 73 -29.60 -3.54 -23.16
CA LEU A 73 -30.36 -4.78 -23.30
C LEU A 73 -31.69 -4.76 -22.53
N MET A 74 -31.70 -4.18 -21.32
CA MET A 74 -32.94 -4.04 -20.54
C MET A 74 -33.95 -3.04 -21.15
N LYS A 75 -33.48 -2.05 -21.91
CA LYS A 75 -34.33 -1.07 -22.61
C LYS A 75 -34.92 -1.60 -23.93
N THR A 76 -34.35 -2.66 -24.50
CA THR A 76 -34.80 -3.26 -25.77
C THR A 76 -35.77 -4.43 -25.59
N VAL A 77 -35.87 -4.99 -24.38
CA VAL A 77 -36.79 -6.10 -24.03
C VAL A 77 -38.10 -5.59 -23.39
N SER A 78 -38.29 -4.28 -23.26
CA SER A 78 -39.53 -3.64 -22.82
C SER A 78 -40.16 -2.81 -23.92
#